data_AF-A0A7S9KKL5-F1
#
_entry.id   AF-A0A7S9KKL5-F1
#
_cell.length_a   1.000
_cell.length_b   1.000
_cell.length_c   1.000
_cell.angle_alpha   90.00
_cell.angle_beta   90.00
_cell.angle_gamma   90.00
#
_symmetry.space_group_name_H-M   'P 1'
#
loop_
_entity.id
_entity.type
_entity.pdbx_description
1 polymer ?
#
loop_
_entity_poly.entity_id
_entity_poly.type
_entity_poly.pdbx_seq_one_letter_code
_entity_poly.pdbx_strand_id
1 'polypeptide(L)'
;MSKRRFRGCPLGLYLKHQHFPIAIRNEHNALKILERHTTVPAPRALDIVMEKNGRQRRRIWISPPHDEDPRHNISRLSRHALRPRLRNNFHPAHELHLADAIYSNDSQFRSGHLQHFSQHLRFSDEPSRRGHKIVFTHADLNPRNILVERTTSHAGQEGRQLSGIVDWETAGFYPEYWDYTKSMFEGFRWPRRHNEMMRRVFSEFGNYDEELAVETQAWESGDGV
;
A
#
# COMPACT_ATOMS: atom_id res chain seq x y z
N MET A 1 21.93 15.52 -1.28
CA MET A 1 22.02 14.27 -0.47
C MET A 1 20.63 13.71 -0.25
N SER A 2 20.32 12.52 -0.80
CA SER A 2 19.04 11.84 -0.56
C SER A 2 18.94 11.44 0.92
N LYS A 3 17.99 12.01 1.67
CA LYS A 3 17.75 11.60 3.06
C LYS A 3 17.16 10.19 3.02
N ARG A 4 17.82 9.22 3.66
CA ARG A 4 17.31 7.85 3.78
C ARG A 4 15.91 7.88 4.41
N ARG A 5 14.94 7.21 3.78
CA ARG A 5 13.54 7.10 4.25
C ARG A 5 13.44 6.32 5.57
N PHE A 6 14.44 5.49 5.90
CA PHE A 6 14.51 4.70 7.12
C PHE A 6 15.82 4.91 7.87
N ARG A 7 15.75 4.89 9.21
CA ARG A 7 16.90 4.85 10.12
C ARG A 7 16.75 3.67 11.07
N GLY A 8 17.75 2.80 11.12
CA GLY A 8 17.80 1.72 12.11
C GLY A 8 18.07 2.23 13.53
N CYS A 9 17.48 1.55 14.49
CA CYS A 9 17.56 1.84 15.92
C CYS A 9 17.89 0.55 16.71
N PRO A 10 18.32 0.66 17.97
CA PRO A 10 18.52 -0.51 18.84
C PRO A 10 17.29 -1.41 18.90
N LEU A 11 17.49 -2.68 19.29
CA LEU A 11 16.44 -3.69 19.44
C LEU A 11 15.72 -4.06 18.12
N GLY A 12 16.38 -3.87 16.97
CA GLY A 12 15.80 -4.23 15.66
C GLY A 12 14.66 -3.32 15.23
N LEU A 13 14.56 -2.12 15.81
CA LEU A 13 13.53 -1.14 15.49
C LEU A 13 13.98 -0.20 14.36
N TYR A 14 13.01 0.42 13.68
CA TYR A 14 13.28 1.38 12.61
C TYR A 14 12.41 2.62 12.72
N LEU A 15 13.00 3.74 12.34
CA LEU A 15 12.32 5.01 12.22
C LEU A 15 12.12 5.33 10.73
N LYS A 16 10.86 5.34 10.28
CA LYS A 16 10.50 5.77 8.92
C LYS A 16 10.22 7.27 8.92
N HIS A 17 10.84 7.96 7.97
CA HIS A 17 10.68 9.38 7.70
C HIS A 17 9.77 9.58 6.50
N GLN A 18 8.74 10.41 6.65
CA GLN A 18 7.94 10.88 5.52
C GLN A 18 7.80 12.38 5.54
N HIS A 19 7.56 12.93 4.35
CA HIS A 19 7.31 14.35 4.16
C HIS A 19 5.83 14.70 4.34
N PHE A 20 4.92 13.75 4.10
CA PHE A 20 3.48 13.96 4.17
C PHE A 20 2.94 13.44 5.52
N PRO A 21 2.46 14.33 6.41
CA PRO A 21 1.91 13.94 7.71
C PRO A 21 0.78 12.91 7.63
N ILE A 22 -0.01 13.00 6.55
CA ILE A 22 -1.17 12.14 6.32
C ILE A 22 -0.77 10.71 5.94
N ALA A 23 0.28 10.55 5.13
CA ALA A 23 0.83 9.23 4.77
C ALA A 23 1.32 8.45 6.00
N ILE A 24 1.93 9.14 6.97
CA ILE A 24 2.40 8.50 8.21
C ILE A 24 1.23 8.03 9.07
N ARG A 25 0.21 8.87 9.21
CA ARG A 25 -0.97 8.51 9.99
C ARG A 25 -1.71 7.35 9.33
N ASN A 26 -1.84 7.39 8.00
CA ASN A 26 -2.47 6.34 7.23
C ASN A 26 -1.73 5.01 7.37
N GLU A 27 -0.40 5.00 7.16
CA GLU A 27 0.42 3.80 7.33
C GLU A 27 0.32 3.23 8.75
N HIS A 28 0.38 4.09 9.78
CA HIS A 28 0.22 3.64 11.17
C HIS A 28 -1.13 2.94 11.39
N ASN A 29 -2.23 3.56 10.93
CA ASN A 29 -3.57 3.02 11.09
C ASN A 29 -3.76 1.72 10.30
N ALA A 30 -3.25 1.68 9.08
CA ALA A 30 -3.27 0.50 8.23
C ALA A 30 -2.56 -0.69 8.90
N LEU A 31 -1.35 -0.48 9.41
CA LEU A 31 -0.60 -1.51 10.12
C LEU A 31 -1.31 -1.98 11.40
N LYS A 32 -2.01 -1.10 12.12
CA LYS A 32 -2.84 -1.49 13.28
C LYS A 32 -4.04 -2.35 12.90
N ILE A 33 -4.63 -2.14 11.73
CA ILE A 33 -5.72 -2.97 11.23
C ILE A 33 -5.20 -4.35 10.84
N LEU A 34 -4.08 -4.41 10.11
CA LEU A 34 -3.46 -5.68 9.72
C LEU A 34 -3.09 -6.52 10.93
N GLU A 35 -2.48 -5.92 11.96
CA GLU A 35 -2.11 -6.57 13.22
C GLU A 35 -3.32 -7.21 13.93
N ARG A 36 -4.51 -6.61 13.82
CA ARG A 36 -5.72 -7.05 14.54
C ARG A 36 -6.61 -7.99 13.76
N HIS A 37 -6.59 -7.91 12.43
CA HIS A 37 -7.63 -8.50 11.60
C HIS A 37 -7.10 -9.44 10.50
N THR A 38 -5.78 -9.58 10.36
CA THR A 38 -5.19 -10.37 9.27
C THR A 38 -3.97 -11.16 9.74
N THR A 39 -3.59 -12.15 8.95
CA THR A 39 -2.32 -12.88 9.09
C THR A 39 -1.29 -12.44 8.05
N VAL A 40 -1.53 -11.34 7.34
CA VAL A 40 -0.63 -10.84 6.30
C VAL A 40 0.69 -10.44 6.98
N PRO A 41 1.84 -10.97 6.52
CA PRO A 41 3.13 -10.57 7.10
C PRO A 41 3.40 -9.11 6.75
N ALA A 42 3.32 -8.21 7.73
CA ALA A 42 3.54 -6.78 7.57
C ALA A 42 4.35 -6.21 8.75
N PRO A 43 5.04 -5.07 8.58
CA PRO A 43 5.71 -4.39 9.69
C PRO A 43 4.74 -4.03 10.81
N ARG A 44 5.19 -4.01 12.06
CA ARG A 44 4.35 -3.57 13.18
C ARG A 44 4.58 -2.10 13.49
N ALA A 45 3.52 -1.30 13.46
CA ALA A 45 3.56 0.09 13.90
C ALA A 45 3.56 0.19 15.43
N LEU A 46 4.53 0.94 15.99
CA LEU A 46 4.64 1.18 17.42
C LEU A 46 4.08 2.54 17.83
N ASP A 47 4.63 3.62 17.26
CA ASP A 47 4.26 4.99 17.65
C ASP A 47 4.59 6.02 16.54
N ILE A 48 3.95 7.20 16.61
CA ILE A 48 4.18 8.35 15.74
C ILE A 48 4.85 9.48 16.54
N VAL A 49 6.03 9.91 16.12
CA VAL A 49 6.79 10.98 16.78
C VAL A 49 6.78 12.28 15.96
N MET A 50 6.57 13.40 16.62
CA MET A 50 6.58 14.76 16.05
C MET A 50 7.90 15.47 16.40
N GLU A 51 8.64 15.95 15.40
CA GLU A 51 9.81 16.83 15.66
C GLU A 51 9.38 18.29 15.82
N LYS A 52 9.86 18.94 16.89
CA LYS A 52 9.55 20.34 17.23
C LYS A 52 10.40 21.40 16.49
N ASN A 53 11.29 21.01 15.58
CA ASN A 53 12.29 21.93 15.02
C ASN A 53 11.80 22.58 13.71
N GLY A 54 10.90 23.57 13.79
CA GLY A 54 10.53 24.54 12.72
C GLY A 54 9.97 23.98 11.40
N ARG A 55 10.03 22.67 11.19
CA ARG A 55 9.43 21.90 10.11
C ARG A 55 8.78 20.71 10.80
N GLN A 56 7.46 20.74 10.91
CA GLN A 56 6.63 19.70 11.52
C GLN A 56 6.83 18.37 10.77
N ARG A 57 7.85 17.60 11.15
CA ARG A 57 8.17 16.30 10.56
C ARG A 57 7.61 15.23 11.47
N ARG A 58 6.73 14.40 10.92
CA ARG A 58 6.23 13.20 11.59
C ARG A 58 7.16 12.03 11.27
N ARG A 59 7.22 11.04 12.15
CA ARG A 59 7.96 9.78 11.95
C ARG A 59 7.18 8.63 12.55
N ILE A 60 7.40 7.41 12.06
CA ILE A 60 6.80 6.20 12.63
C ILE A 60 7.88 5.20 13.05
N TRP A 61 7.73 4.63 14.23
CA TRP A 61 8.53 3.50 14.70
C TRP A 61 7.91 2.20 14.21
N ILE A 62 8.70 1.39 13.51
CA ILE A 62 8.26 0.10 12.99
C ILE A 62 9.22 -1.02 13.43
N SER A 63 8.66 -2.19 13.71
CA SER A 63 9.43 -3.45 13.76
C SER A 63 9.24 -4.23 12.45
N PRO A 64 10.19 -5.10 12.08
CA PRO A 64 10.03 -6.03 10.97
C PRO A 64 8.76 -6.90 11.10
N PRO A 65 8.30 -7.51 9.98
CA PRO A 65 7.34 -8.61 10.03
C PRO A 65 7.83 -9.74 10.96
N HIS A 66 6.88 -10.48 11.57
CA HIS A 66 7.09 -11.49 12.61
C HIS A 66 8.25 -12.50 12.40
N ASP A 67 8.84 -12.98 13.52
CA ASP A 67 9.68 -14.17 13.74
C ASP A 67 10.89 -14.46 12.81
N GLU A 68 11.56 -13.44 12.28
CA GLU A 68 12.84 -13.62 11.58
C GLU A 68 13.99 -12.75 12.12
N ASP A 69 15.24 -13.24 11.97
CA ASP A 69 16.48 -12.57 12.43
C ASP A 69 16.52 -11.10 11.96
N PRO A 70 16.55 -10.12 12.89
CA PRO A 70 16.56 -8.69 12.59
C PRO A 70 17.65 -8.25 11.61
N ARG A 71 18.75 -9.01 11.48
CA ARG A 71 19.91 -8.67 10.65
C ARG A 71 19.69 -8.91 9.15
N HIS A 72 18.84 -9.86 8.76
CA HIS A 72 18.62 -10.19 7.34
C HIS A 72 17.64 -9.23 6.64
N ASN A 73 16.75 -8.60 7.41
CA ASN A 73 15.68 -7.75 6.89
C ASN A 73 16.15 -6.31 6.51
N ILE A 74 17.20 -5.79 7.19
CA ILE A 74 17.75 -4.43 7.01
C ILE A 74 18.10 -4.14 5.54
N SER A 75 18.79 -5.08 4.89
CA SER A 75 19.26 -4.90 3.52
C SER A 75 18.11 -4.95 2.52
N ARG A 76 17.06 -5.72 2.80
CA ARG A 76 15.92 -5.93 1.89
C ARG A 76 14.95 -4.75 1.92
N LEU A 77 14.50 -4.33 3.11
CA LEU A 77 13.65 -3.15 3.29
C LEU A 77 14.34 -1.89 2.76
N SER A 78 15.63 -1.72 3.06
CA SER A 78 16.39 -0.58 2.56
C SER A 78 16.55 -0.63 1.04
N ARG A 79 16.91 -1.76 0.41
CA ARG A 79 17.10 -1.83 -1.05
C ARG A 79 15.82 -1.60 -1.85
N HIS A 80 14.68 -2.10 -1.37
CA HIS A 80 13.40 -2.00 -2.11
C HIS A 80 12.68 -0.67 -1.86
N ALA A 81 12.81 -0.06 -0.68
CA ALA A 81 12.15 1.20 -0.34
C ALA A 81 12.96 2.48 -0.64
N LEU A 82 14.16 2.38 -1.23
CA LEU A 82 15.11 3.50 -1.43
C LEU A 82 14.93 4.33 -2.71
N ARG A 83 13.88 4.13 -3.52
CA ARG A 83 13.67 4.95 -4.72
C ARG A 83 12.57 5.99 -4.49
N PRO A 84 12.79 7.28 -4.85
CA PRO A 84 11.73 8.27 -4.87
C PRO A 84 10.57 7.73 -5.70
N ARG A 85 9.34 7.82 -5.18
CA ARG A 85 8.13 7.72 -6.00
C ARG A 85 8.27 8.81 -7.08
N LEU A 86 8.65 8.43 -8.30
CA LEU A 86 8.58 9.33 -9.45
C LEU A 86 7.10 9.66 -9.61
N ARG A 87 6.78 10.96 -9.60
CA ARG A 87 5.43 11.52 -9.53
C ARG A 87 4.49 10.73 -10.44
N ASN A 88 3.58 9.97 -9.83
CA ASN A 88 2.40 9.50 -10.53
C ASN A 88 1.54 10.75 -10.79
N ASN A 89 0.98 10.88 -11.99
CA ASN A 89 0.07 11.98 -12.38
C ASN A 89 -1.33 11.83 -11.72
N PHE A 90 -1.41 11.16 -10.58
CA PHE A 90 -2.57 11.07 -9.71
C PHE A 90 -2.10 11.59 -8.35
N HIS A 91 -2.65 12.71 -7.89
CA HIS A 91 -2.12 13.37 -6.70
C HIS A 91 -2.29 12.48 -5.46
N PRO A 92 -1.20 11.91 -4.89
CA PRO A 92 -1.29 10.93 -3.81
C PRO A 92 -2.00 11.48 -2.57
N ALA A 93 -1.99 12.80 -2.39
CA ALA A 93 -2.65 13.40 -1.25
C ALA A 93 -4.18 13.21 -1.26
N HIS A 94 -4.86 13.10 -2.41
CA HIS A 94 -6.31 12.94 -2.42
C HIS A 94 -6.70 11.55 -1.90
N GLU A 95 -6.06 10.50 -2.41
CA GLU A 95 -6.24 9.13 -1.93
C GLU A 95 -5.88 8.99 -0.45
N LEU A 96 -4.79 9.65 -0.02
CA LEU A 96 -4.38 9.68 1.38
C LEU A 96 -5.35 10.45 2.28
N HIS A 97 -6.00 11.52 1.78
CA HIS A 97 -7.03 12.24 2.54
C HIS A 97 -8.27 11.38 2.70
N LEU A 98 -8.70 10.68 1.65
CA LEU A 98 -9.82 9.73 1.74
C LEU A 98 -9.49 8.58 2.69
N ALA A 99 -8.29 8.01 2.60
CA ALA A 99 -7.86 6.95 3.51
C ALA A 99 -7.79 7.44 4.97
N ASP A 100 -7.20 8.62 5.24
CA ASP A 100 -7.18 9.19 6.59
C ASP A 100 -8.59 9.48 7.12
N ALA A 101 -9.50 9.93 6.26
CA ALA A 101 -10.91 10.13 6.62
C ALA A 101 -11.57 8.80 7.02
N ILE A 102 -11.36 7.73 6.24
CA ILE A 102 -11.86 6.38 6.53
C ILE A 102 -11.34 5.84 7.87
N TYR A 103 -10.08 6.11 8.22
CA TYR A 103 -9.50 5.66 9.51
C TYR A 103 -9.72 6.61 10.68
N SER A 104 -10.08 7.86 10.42
CA SER A 104 -10.50 8.76 11.47
C SER A 104 -11.79 8.23 12.11
N ASN A 105 -11.97 8.43 13.42
CA ASN A 105 -13.12 7.94 14.19
C ASN A 105 -14.44 8.67 13.81
N ASP A 106 -14.52 9.18 12.59
CA ASP A 106 -15.67 9.86 12.05
C ASP A 106 -16.77 8.84 11.79
N SER A 107 -17.72 8.79 12.71
CA SER A 107 -18.91 7.93 12.65
C SER A 107 -19.72 8.09 11.36
N GLN A 108 -19.56 9.20 10.62
CA GLN A 108 -20.22 9.41 9.32
C GLN A 108 -19.62 8.54 8.20
N PHE A 109 -18.34 8.12 8.33
CA PHE A 109 -17.64 7.35 7.30
C PHE A 109 -17.88 5.83 7.36
N ARG A 110 -18.31 5.29 8.51
CA ARG A 110 -18.32 3.83 8.76
C ARG A 110 -19.54 3.05 8.23
N SER A 111 -20.70 3.68 8.02
CA SER A 111 -21.93 2.93 7.66
C SER A 111 -22.63 3.37 6.37
N GLY A 112 -22.29 4.52 5.78
CA GLY A 112 -22.96 5.01 4.56
C GLY A 112 -22.03 5.51 3.44
N HIS A 113 -20.78 5.85 3.73
CA HIS A 113 -19.91 6.57 2.78
C HIS A 113 -18.97 5.70 1.93
N LEU A 114 -18.86 4.38 2.16
CA LEU A 114 -18.04 3.54 1.27
C LEU A 114 -18.64 3.44 -0.15
N GLN A 115 -19.95 3.67 -0.30
CA GLN A 115 -20.62 3.86 -1.60
C GLN A 115 -20.33 5.23 -2.24
N HIS A 116 -19.77 6.20 -1.50
CA HIS A 116 -19.37 7.51 -2.02
C HIS A 116 -17.96 7.53 -2.61
N PHE A 117 -17.12 6.51 -2.37
CA PHE A 117 -15.79 6.47 -2.96
C PHE A 117 -15.84 6.61 -4.49
N SER A 118 -16.72 5.85 -5.14
CA SER A 118 -16.94 5.92 -6.59
C SER A 118 -17.46 7.29 -7.05
N GLN A 119 -18.22 8.02 -6.21
CA GLN A 119 -18.70 9.37 -6.50
C GLN A 119 -17.59 10.42 -6.56
N HIS A 120 -16.44 10.14 -5.93
CA HIS A 120 -15.26 10.99 -5.99
C HIS A 120 -14.30 10.59 -7.12
N LEU A 121 -14.59 9.52 -7.84
CA LEU A 121 -13.81 9.08 -9.00
C LEU A 121 -14.41 9.64 -10.30
N ARG A 122 -13.56 9.72 -11.33
CA ARG A 122 -14.03 10.03 -12.67
C ARG A 122 -14.95 8.94 -13.18
N PHE A 123 -15.91 9.36 -13.99
CA PHE A 123 -16.94 8.48 -14.53
C PHE A 123 -17.68 7.75 -13.39
N SER A 124 -18.03 8.48 -12.33
CA SER A 124 -18.70 7.96 -11.13
C SER A 124 -20.00 7.23 -11.42
N ASP A 125 -20.65 7.58 -12.54
CA ASP A 125 -21.90 6.96 -12.98
C ASP A 125 -21.72 5.64 -13.76
N GLU A 126 -20.47 5.25 -14.05
CA GLU A 126 -20.20 4.00 -14.77
C GLU A 126 -20.73 2.78 -13.99
N PRO A 127 -21.56 1.92 -14.63
CA PRO A 127 -22.12 0.75 -13.98
C PRO A 127 -21.06 -0.19 -13.40
N SER A 128 -19.92 -0.35 -14.07
CA SER A 128 -18.81 -1.20 -13.61
C SER A 128 -18.18 -0.69 -12.31
N ARG A 129 -18.43 0.54 -11.86
CA ARG A 129 -17.93 1.03 -10.57
C ARG A 129 -18.83 0.69 -9.39
N ARG A 130 -19.99 0.05 -9.63
CA ARG A 130 -21.04 -0.19 -8.62
C ARG A 130 -21.11 -1.66 -8.22
N GLY A 131 -21.69 -1.94 -7.06
CA GLY A 131 -21.97 -3.31 -6.60
C GLY A 131 -20.78 -4.09 -6.04
N HIS A 132 -19.59 -3.50 -6.04
CA HIS A 132 -18.36 -4.12 -5.51
C HIS A 132 -18.36 -4.21 -3.99
N LYS A 133 -17.80 -5.30 -3.46
CA LYS A 133 -17.48 -5.35 -2.03
C LYS A 133 -16.38 -4.35 -1.73
N ILE A 134 -16.49 -3.74 -0.55
CA ILE A 134 -15.48 -2.84 -0.04
C ILE A 134 -14.60 -3.62 0.92
N VAL A 135 -13.31 -3.72 0.57
CA VAL A 135 -12.32 -4.52 1.29
C VAL A 135 -11.11 -3.67 1.63
N PHE A 136 -10.32 -4.12 2.60
CA PHE A 136 -9.06 -3.48 2.93
C PHE A 136 -8.02 -3.83 1.86
N THR A 137 -7.50 -2.82 1.16
CA THR A 137 -6.57 -2.97 0.03
C THR A 137 -5.30 -2.17 0.30
N HIS A 138 -4.21 -2.54 -0.40
CA HIS A 138 -2.93 -1.86 -0.25
C HIS A 138 -2.85 -0.55 -1.06
N ALA A 139 -3.54 -0.50 -2.20
CA ALA A 139 -3.58 0.59 -3.19
C ALA A 139 -2.21 0.99 -3.80
N ASP A 140 -1.17 0.18 -3.57
CA ASP A 140 0.16 0.30 -4.18
C ASP A 140 0.84 -1.08 -4.18
N LEU A 141 0.07 -2.15 -4.47
CA LEU A 141 0.55 -3.53 -4.43
C LEU A 141 1.41 -3.86 -5.66
N ASN A 142 2.64 -3.35 -5.68
CA ASN A 142 3.60 -3.58 -6.75
C ASN A 142 4.82 -4.40 -6.26
N PRO A 143 5.65 -4.96 -7.16
CA PRO A 143 6.80 -5.81 -6.79
C PRO A 143 7.79 -5.23 -5.80
N ARG A 144 7.91 -3.90 -5.66
CA ARG A 144 8.80 -3.29 -4.66
C ARG A 144 8.27 -3.41 -3.24
N ASN A 145 6.96 -3.56 -3.12
CA ASN A 145 6.23 -3.61 -1.86
C ASN A 145 5.97 -5.06 -1.43
N ILE A 146 6.36 -6.05 -2.23
CA ILE A 146 6.25 -7.49 -1.94
C ILE A 146 7.65 -8.04 -1.69
N LEU A 147 7.92 -8.44 -0.45
CA LEU A 147 9.19 -9.02 -0.05
C LEU A 147 9.11 -10.54 -0.15
N VAL A 148 10.07 -11.12 -0.86
CA VAL A 148 10.18 -12.56 -1.06
C VAL A 148 11.57 -13.00 -0.64
N GLU A 149 11.65 -14.12 0.05
CA GLU A 149 12.89 -14.71 0.48
C GLU A 149 13.14 -16.05 -0.15
N ARG A 150 14.42 -16.43 -0.21
CA ARG A 150 14.80 -17.79 -0.57
C ARG A 150 14.66 -18.65 0.66
N THR A 151 13.99 -19.78 0.50
CA THR A 151 13.85 -20.79 1.54
C THR A 151 14.49 -22.08 1.06
N THR A 152 14.94 -22.91 2.00
CA THR A 152 15.39 -24.27 1.70
C THR A 152 14.57 -25.20 2.55
N SER A 153 13.86 -26.14 1.91
CA SER A 153 13.08 -27.14 2.64
C SER A 153 13.98 -28.12 3.40
N HIS A 154 13.41 -28.86 4.35
CA HIS A 154 14.11 -29.93 5.07
C HIS A 154 14.68 -31.01 4.13
N ALA A 155 14.13 -31.14 2.91
CA ALA A 155 14.62 -32.05 1.87
C ALA A 155 15.68 -31.41 0.95
N GLY A 156 16.20 -30.23 1.30
CA GLY A 156 17.24 -29.52 0.53
C GLY A 156 16.75 -28.82 -0.74
N GLN A 157 15.43 -28.71 -0.95
CA GLN A 157 14.90 -28.03 -2.14
C GLN A 157 14.86 -26.52 -1.95
N GLU A 158 15.44 -25.78 -2.89
CA GLU A 158 15.32 -24.32 -2.93
C GLU A 158 13.90 -23.89 -3.31
N GLY A 159 13.38 -22.92 -2.57
CA GLY A 159 12.07 -22.33 -2.77
C GLY A 159 12.10 -20.82 -2.58
N ARG A 160 10.92 -20.22 -2.71
CA ARG A 160 10.70 -18.82 -2.38
C ARG A 160 9.44 -18.68 -1.56
N GLN A 161 9.50 -17.86 -0.52
CA GLN A 161 8.37 -17.59 0.36
C GLN A 161 8.13 -16.08 0.47
N LEU A 162 6.85 -15.69 0.54
CA LEU A 162 6.47 -14.33 0.89
C LEU A 162 6.93 -14.03 2.32
N SER A 163 7.86 -13.09 2.47
CA SER A 163 8.41 -12.69 3.76
C SER A 163 7.76 -11.41 4.31
N GLY A 164 6.99 -10.69 3.49
CA GLY A 164 6.26 -9.51 3.95
C GLY A 164 5.72 -8.61 2.84
N ILE A 165 4.72 -7.80 3.18
CA ILE A 165 4.19 -6.70 2.37
C ILE A 165 4.43 -5.38 3.11
N VAL A 166 4.90 -4.36 2.40
CA VAL A 166 5.39 -3.09 2.99
C VAL A 166 4.90 -1.86 2.23
N ASP A 167 5.06 -0.68 2.85
CA ASP A 167 4.63 0.62 2.29
C ASP A 167 3.11 0.79 2.20
N TRP A 168 2.42 0.42 3.30
CA TRP A 168 0.97 0.53 3.50
C TRP A 168 0.46 1.98 3.64
N GLU A 169 1.26 2.98 3.23
CA GLU A 169 0.89 4.38 3.42
C GLU A 169 -0.30 4.80 2.56
N THR A 170 -0.61 4.09 1.48
CA THR A 170 -1.77 4.32 0.60
C THR A 170 -2.95 3.41 0.88
N ALA A 171 -2.81 2.49 1.84
CA ALA A 171 -3.81 1.47 2.10
C ALA A 171 -5.14 2.07 2.58
N GLY A 172 -6.24 1.43 2.19
CA GLY A 172 -7.58 1.97 2.39
C GLY A 172 -8.65 0.92 2.20
N PHE A 173 -9.88 1.25 2.60
CA PHE A 173 -11.06 0.48 2.23
C PHE A 173 -11.54 0.93 0.86
N TYR A 174 -11.27 0.11 -0.16
CA TYR A 174 -11.60 0.38 -1.56
C TYR A 174 -12.36 -0.81 -2.16
N PRO A 175 -12.97 -0.67 -3.36
CA PRO A 175 -13.56 -1.80 -4.07
C PRO A 175 -12.59 -2.98 -4.24
N GLU A 176 -13.10 -4.20 -4.25
CA GLU A 176 -12.30 -5.44 -4.33
C GLU A 176 -11.40 -5.55 -5.58
N TYR A 177 -11.71 -4.82 -6.65
CA TYR A 177 -10.87 -4.73 -7.85
C TYR A 177 -9.66 -3.78 -7.71
N TRP A 178 -9.58 -2.97 -6.65
CA TRP A 178 -8.70 -1.79 -6.60
C TRP A 178 -7.20 -2.13 -6.69
N ASP A 179 -6.74 -3.14 -5.95
CA ASP A 179 -5.33 -3.57 -6.01
C ASP A 179 -4.96 -4.14 -7.40
N TYR A 180 -5.91 -4.76 -8.10
CA TYR A 180 -5.72 -5.24 -9.48
C TYR A 180 -5.51 -4.09 -10.45
N THR A 181 -6.45 -3.14 -10.50
CA THR A 181 -6.37 -2.02 -11.46
C THR A 181 -5.17 -1.14 -11.17
N LYS A 182 -4.87 -0.84 -9.90
CA LYS A 182 -3.65 -0.10 -9.53
C LYS A 182 -2.35 -0.83 -9.90
N SER A 183 -2.30 -2.16 -9.78
CA SER A 183 -1.12 -2.89 -10.25
C SER A 183 -1.00 -2.87 -11.78
N MET A 184 -2.12 -2.84 -12.52
CA MET A 184 -2.11 -2.73 -13.98
C MET A 184 -1.73 -1.33 -14.46
N PHE A 185 -2.12 -0.27 -13.75
CA PHE A 185 -1.67 1.11 -14.01
C PHE A 185 -0.15 1.21 -14.06
N GLU A 186 0.53 0.58 -13.09
CA GLU A 186 2.00 0.52 -13.07
C GLU A 186 2.57 -0.63 -13.91
N GLY A 187 1.74 -1.36 -14.66
CA GLY A 187 2.15 -2.57 -15.38
C GLY A 187 3.28 -2.35 -16.38
N PHE A 188 3.41 -1.13 -16.92
CA PHE A 188 4.51 -0.74 -17.80
C PHE A 188 5.87 -0.68 -17.07
N ARG A 189 5.87 -0.55 -15.74
CA ARG A 189 7.09 -0.51 -14.90
C ARG A 189 7.61 -1.92 -14.58
N TRP A 190 6.79 -2.96 -14.77
CA TRP A 190 7.06 -4.31 -14.28
C TRP A 190 7.16 -5.33 -15.42
N PRO A 191 7.96 -6.41 -15.25
CA PRO A 191 8.04 -7.45 -16.26
C PRO A 191 6.68 -8.11 -16.51
N ARG A 192 6.43 -8.56 -17.74
CA ARG A 192 5.18 -9.21 -18.16
C ARG A 192 4.70 -10.31 -17.19
N ARG A 193 5.62 -11.10 -16.65
CA ARG A 193 5.32 -12.14 -15.64
C ARG A 193 4.60 -11.61 -14.40
N HIS A 194 4.88 -10.38 -13.97
CA HIS A 194 4.20 -9.75 -12.82
C HIS A 194 2.75 -9.44 -13.18
N ASN A 195 2.53 -8.83 -14.35
CA ASN A 195 1.19 -8.48 -14.81
C ASN A 195 0.35 -9.75 -15.03
N GLU A 196 0.94 -10.81 -15.57
CA GLU A 196 0.27 -12.11 -15.69
C GLU A 196 -0.04 -12.76 -14.33
N MET A 197 0.89 -12.68 -13.38
CA MET A 197 0.66 -13.15 -12.01
C MET A 197 -0.50 -12.42 -11.34
N MET A 198 -0.54 -11.08 -11.43
CA MET A 198 -1.64 -10.29 -10.87
C MET A 198 -2.98 -10.61 -11.54
N ARG A 199 -3.02 -10.74 -12.87
CA ARG A 199 -4.24 -11.20 -13.56
C ARG A 199 -4.72 -12.56 -13.06
N ARG A 200 -3.80 -13.53 -12.95
CA ARG A 200 -4.12 -14.89 -12.49
C ARG A 200 -4.60 -14.92 -11.04
N VAL A 201 -3.98 -14.14 -10.15
CA VAL A 201 -4.41 -14.07 -8.75
C VAL A 201 -5.81 -13.46 -8.64
N PHE A 202 -6.06 -12.37 -9.39
CA PHE A 202 -7.34 -11.67 -9.29
C PHE A 202 -8.49 -12.32 -10.05
N SER A 203 -8.21 -13.17 -11.05
CA SER A 203 -9.24 -13.95 -11.74
C SER A 203 -9.99 -14.92 -10.83
N GLU A 204 -9.42 -15.28 -9.67
CA GLU A 204 -10.09 -16.09 -8.64
C GLU A 204 -11.22 -15.32 -7.93
N PHE A 205 -11.19 -13.98 -7.95
CA PHE A 205 -12.19 -13.14 -7.29
C PHE A 205 -13.25 -12.58 -8.25
N GLY A 206 -12.94 -12.52 -9.55
CA GLY A 206 -13.87 -12.05 -10.57
C GLY A 206 -13.17 -11.66 -11.86
N ASN A 207 -13.97 -11.31 -12.87
CA ASN A 207 -13.48 -10.62 -14.05
C ASN A 207 -13.60 -9.12 -13.81
N TYR A 208 -12.46 -8.41 -13.83
CA TYR A 208 -12.38 -6.96 -13.60
C TYR A 208 -11.96 -6.16 -14.84
N ASP A 209 -12.20 -6.70 -16.04
CA ASP A 209 -11.80 -6.06 -17.30
C ASP A 209 -12.55 -4.75 -17.55
N GLU A 210 -13.82 -4.66 -17.18
CA GLU A 210 -14.63 -3.44 -17.32
C GLU A 210 -14.16 -2.34 -16.35
N GLU A 211 -13.85 -2.70 -15.10
CA GLU A 211 -13.29 -1.80 -14.10
C GLU A 211 -11.91 -1.30 -14.53
N LEU A 212 -11.08 -2.20 -15.07
CA LEU A 212 -9.78 -1.84 -15.60
C LEU A 212 -9.91 -0.88 -16.80
N ALA A 213 -10.88 -1.09 -17.69
CA ALA A 213 -11.13 -0.20 -18.81
C ALA A 213 -11.53 1.20 -18.34
N VAL A 214 -12.47 1.30 -17.39
CA VAL A 214 -12.92 2.58 -16.83
C VAL A 214 -11.79 3.29 -16.06
N GLU A 215 -10.98 2.55 -15.30
CA GLU A 215 -9.79 3.10 -14.65
C GLU A 215 -8.75 3.58 -15.66
N THR A 216 -8.51 2.83 -16.73
CA THR A 216 -7.58 3.22 -17.81
C THR A 216 -8.03 4.51 -18.48
N GLN A 217 -9.31 4.60 -18.83
CA GLN A 217 -9.90 5.83 -19.35
C GLN A 217 -9.76 7.00 -18.36
N ALA A 218 -9.96 6.75 -17.06
CA ALA A 218 -9.78 7.77 -16.03
C ALA A 218 -8.33 8.26 -15.96
N TRP A 219 -7.34 7.37 -16.07
CA TRP A 219 -5.92 7.76 -16.06
C TRP A 219 -5.50 8.52 -17.32
N GLU A 220 -6.00 8.11 -18.48
CA GLU A 220 -5.69 8.74 -19.77
C GLU A 220 -6.36 10.10 -19.94
N SER A 221 -7.50 10.33 -19.29
CA SER A 221 -8.22 11.60 -19.34
C SER A 221 -7.46 12.79 -18.72
N GLY A 222 -6.31 12.55 -18.05
CA GLY A 222 -5.40 13.56 -17.50
C GLY A 222 -6.02 14.46 -16.43
N ASP A 223 -5.24 15.07 -15.55
CA ASP A 223 -5.77 16.09 -14.62
C ASP A 223 -6.18 17.32 -15.41
N GLY A 224 -7.45 17.39 -15.84
CA GLY A 224 -8.05 18.59 -16.42
C GLY A 224 -8.19 19.69 -15.38
N VAL A 225 -7.05 20.24 -14.96
CA VAL A 225 -6.90 21.52 -14.26
C VAL A 225 -6.38 22.54 -15.25
#